data_AF-A0A937E1S1-F1
#
_entry.id   AF-A0A937E1S1-F1
#
_cell.length_a   1.000
_cell.length_b   1.000
_cell.length_c   1.000
_cell.angle_alpha   90.00
_cell.angle_beta   90.00
_cell.angle_gamma   90.00
#
_symmetry.space_group_name_H-M   'P 1'
#
loop_
_entity.id
_entity.type
_entity.pdbx_description
1 polymer ?
#
loop_
_entity_poly.entity_id
_entity_poly.type
_entity_poly.pdbx_seq_one_letter_code
_entity_poly.pdbx_strand_id
1 'polypeptide(L)' 'MTGTDSELERLIERRVTLIHRLDLIAKGAQITYDDGTPVDMASEQARLESEITRLDRKILALQPPAGRA' A
#
# COMPACT_ATOMS: atom_id res chain seq x y z
N MET A 1 -18.06 15.30 2.92
CA MET A 1 -16.62 15.00 2.75
C MET A 1 -16.06 15.92 1.69
N THR A 2 -15.03 16.71 2.00
CA THR A 2 -14.30 17.43 0.96
C THR A 2 -13.55 16.41 0.10
N GLY A 3 -13.27 16.72 -1.17
CA GLY A 3 -12.62 15.77 -2.09
C GLY A 3 -11.27 15.25 -1.56
N THR A 4 -10.54 16.09 -0.82
CA THR A 4 -9.25 15.77 -0.21
C THR A 4 -9.36 14.76 0.92
N ASP A 5 -10.35 14.89 1.81
CA ASP A 5 -10.57 13.93 2.91
C ASP A 5 -10.83 12.52 2.35
N SER A 6 -11.64 12.46 1.29
CA SER A 6 -11.94 11.18 0.64
C SER A 6 -10.73 10.57 -0.08
N GLU A 7 -9.80 11.39 -0.58
CA GLU A 7 -8.57 10.90 -1.21
C GLU A 7 -7.57 10.40 -0.16
N LEU A 8 -7.43 11.12 0.95
CA LEU A 8 -6.59 10.70 2.07
C LEU A 8 -7.06 9.34 2.63
N GLU A 9 -8.36 9.17 2.83
CA GLU A 9 -8.96 7.89 3.26
C GLU A 9 -8.62 6.75 2.29
N ARG A 10 -8.85 6.94 0.97
CA ARG A 10 -8.52 5.94 -0.05
C ARG A 10 -7.04 5.56 -0.06
N LEU A 11 -6.14 6.54 0.12
CA LEU A 11 -4.70 6.31 0.16
C LEU A 11 -4.31 5.49 1.40
N ILE A 12 -4.91 5.78 2.55
CA ILE A 12 -4.70 5.03 3.80
C ILE A 12 -5.20 3.59 3.66
N GLU A 13 -6.42 3.39 3.15
CA GLU A 13 -6.98 2.04 2.91
C GLU A 13 -6.10 1.22 1.96
N ARG A 14 -5.64 1.85 0.88
CA ARG A 14 -4.73 1.20 -0.07
C ARG A 14 -3.42 0.80 0.61
N ARG A 15 -2.83 1.69 1.40
CA ARG A 15 -1.60 1.41 2.16
C ARG A 15 -1.77 0.21 3.09
N VAL A 16 -2.85 0.17 3.87
CA VAL A 16 -3.15 -0.94 4.80
C VAL A 16 -3.26 -2.26 4.02
N THR A 17 -3.92 -2.25 2.87
CA THR A 17 -4.04 -3.43 2.01
C THR A 17 -2.67 -3.93 1.53
N LEU A 18 -1.78 -3.03 1.08
CA LEU A 18 -0.44 -3.42 0.63
C LEU A 18 0.42 -3.99 1.78
N ILE A 19 0.31 -3.42 2.98
CA ILE A 19 0.99 -3.94 4.18
C ILE A 19 0.47 -5.34 4.52
N HIS A 20 -0.84 -5.54 4.48
CA HIS A 20 -1.41 -6.86 4.71
C HIS A 20 -0.91 -7.88 3.68
N ARG A 21 -0.79 -7.49 2.41
CA ARG A 21 -0.23 -8.35 1.37
C ARG A 21 1.23 -8.71 1.63
N LEU A 22 2.05 -7.75 2.05
CA LEU A 22 3.44 -8.03 2.44
C LEU A 22 3.52 -9.02 3.61
N ASP A 23 2.66 -8.86 4.62
CA ASP A 23 2.58 -9.79 5.75
C ASP A 23 2.19 -11.22 5.31
N LEU A 24 1.25 -11.35 4.38
CA LEU A 24 0.90 -12.66 3.80
C LEU A 24 2.07 -13.29 3.04
N ILE A 25 2.80 -12.50 2.24
CA ILE A 25 4.01 -12.96 1.52
C ILE A 25 5.08 -13.41 2.53
N ALA A 26 5.32 -12.65 3.59
CA ALA A 26 6.25 -13.01 4.66
C ALA A 26 5.85 -14.31 5.37
N LYS A 27 4.55 -14.63 5.42
CA LYS A 27 4.00 -15.91 5.93
C LYS A 27 4.04 -17.05 4.91
N GLY A 28 4.57 -16.82 3.72
CA GLY A 28 4.76 -17.84 2.68
C GLY A 28 3.68 -17.89 1.60
N ALA A 29 2.76 -16.91 1.56
CA ALA A 29 1.79 -16.83 0.47
C ALA A 29 2.49 -16.70 -0.88
N GLN A 30 2.02 -17.46 -1.86
CA GLN A 30 2.50 -17.42 -3.24
C GLN A 30 1.48 -16.73 -4.13
N ILE A 31 1.97 -16.06 -5.18
CA ILE A 31 1.13 -15.42 -6.18
C ILE A 31 1.44 -16.05 -7.53
N THR A 32 0.39 -16.37 -8.26
CA THR A 32 0.48 -16.81 -9.65
C THR A 32 -0.29 -15.81 -10.52
N TYR A 33 0.15 -15.63 -11.76
CA TYR A 33 -0.67 -15.00 -12.79
C TYR A 33 -1.87 -15.90 -13.14
N ASP A 34 -2.82 -15.36 -13.90
CA ASP A 34 -4.05 -16.08 -14.27
C ASP A 34 -3.78 -17.35 -15.10
N ASP A 35 -2.62 -17.41 -15.78
CA ASP A 35 -2.15 -18.58 -16.53
C ASP A 35 -1.42 -19.63 -15.66
N GLY A 36 -1.32 -19.38 -14.35
CA GLY A 36 -0.63 -20.25 -13.39
C GLY A 36 0.88 -20.01 -13.29
N THR A 37 1.45 -19.11 -14.09
CA THR A 37 2.89 -18.76 -14.01
C THR A 37 3.18 -18.14 -12.64
N PRO A 38 4.22 -18.60 -11.91
CA PRO A 38 4.56 -18.01 -10.62
C PRO A 38 5.11 -16.60 -10.76
N VAL A 39 4.73 -15.73 -9.84
CA VAL A 39 5.34 -14.40 -9.70
C VAL A 39 6.70 -14.54 -9.02
N ASP A 40 7.68 -13.75 -9.45
CA ASP A 40 8.92 -13.58 -8.68
C ASP A 40 8.59 -12.83 -7.38
N MET A 41 8.54 -13.59 -6.30
CA MET A 41 8.15 -13.10 -4.98
C MET A 41 9.12 -12.05 -4.42
N ALA A 42 10.42 -12.13 -4.76
CA ALA A 42 11.40 -11.14 -4.32
C ALA A 42 11.16 -9.79 -5.01
N SER A 43 10.92 -9.82 -6.32
CA SER A 43 10.53 -8.63 -7.09
C SER A 43 9.19 -8.07 -6.62
N GLU A 44 8.21 -8.93 -6.33
CA GLU A 44 6.89 -8.49 -5.86
C GLU A 44 6.95 -7.84 -4.48
N GLN A 45 7.75 -8.39 -3.56
CA GLN A 45 8.00 -7.78 -2.26
C GLN A 45 8.62 -6.37 -2.42
N ALA A 46 9.70 -6.24 -3.21
CA ALA A 46 10.35 -4.97 -3.45
C ALA A 46 9.39 -3.94 -4.09
N ARG A 47 8.52 -4.38 -4.99
CA ARG A 47 7.47 -3.53 -5.59
C ARG A 47 6.49 -3.03 -4.54
N LEU A 48 5.99 -3.90 -3.66
CA LEU A 48 5.04 -3.53 -2.61
C LEU A 48 5.66 -2.55 -1.60
N GLU A 49 6.90 -2.77 -1.18
CA GLU A 49 7.65 -1.87 -0.28
C GLU A 49 7.84 -0.47 -0.89
N SER A 50 8.20 -0.40 -2.18
CA SER A 50 8.31 0.85 -2.92
C SER A 50 6.96 1.60 -3.00
N GLU A 51 5.87 0.89 -3.29
CA GLU A 51 4.55 1.50 -3.38
C GLU A 51 4.06 2.01 -2.02
N ILE A 52 4.31 1.28 -0.92
CA ILE A 52 3.99 1.76 0.43
C ILE A 52 4.76 3.06 0.73
N THR A 53 6.06 3.09 0.45
CA THR A 53 6.90 4.30 0.64
C THR A 53 6.39 5.49 -0.17
N ARG A 54 5.84 5.24 -1.36
CA ARG A 54 5.19 6.28 -2.17
C ARG A 54 3.89 6.75 -1.54
N LEU A 55 3.06 5.84 -1.04
CA LEU A 55 1.80 6.18 -0.36
C LEU A 55 2.06 6.97 0.92
N ASP A 56 3.06 6.58 1.72
CA ASP A 56 3.46 7.30 2.94
C ASP A 56 3.74 8.77 2.66
N ARG A 57 4.52 9.07 1.63
CA ARG A 57 4.82 10.45 1.21
C ARG A 57 3.56 11.22 0.80
N LYS A 58 2.64 10.59 0.06
CA LYS A 58 1.39 11.23 -0.37
C LYS A 58 0.46 11.49 0.81
N ILE A 59 0.30 10.52 1.70
CA ILE A 59 -0.52 10.63 2.92
C ILE A 59 0.00 11.78 3.77
N LEU A 60 1.31 11.82 4.03
CA LEU A 60 1.93 12.89 4.82
C LEU A 60 1.68 14.28 4.21
N ALA A 61 1.74 14.40 2.88
CA ALA A 61 1.48 15.67 2.19
C ALA A 61 0.02 16.14 2.25
N LEU A 62 -0.93 15.22 2.47
CA LEU A 62 -2.37 15.50 2.54
C LEU A 62 -2.91 15.57 3.97
N GLN A 63 -2.15 15.06 4.95
CA GLN A 63 -2.53 15.15 6.35
C GLN A 63 -2.52 16.62 6.80
N PRO A 64 -3.55 17.07 7.55
CA PRO A 64 -3.53 18.38 8.15
C PRO A 64 -2.32 18.50 9.09
N PRO A 65 -1.65 19.67 9.14
CA PRO A 65 -0.55 19.87 10.07
C PRO A 65 -1.05 19.60 11.50
N ALA A 66 -0.26 18.85 12.27
CA ALA A 66 -0.55 18.56 13.66
C ALA A 66 -0.71 19.89 14.42
N GLY A 67 -1.95 20.29 14.73
CA GLY A 67 -2.24 21.59 15.33
C GLY A 67 -3.56 22.27 14.94
N ARG A 68 -4.42 21.65 14.12
CA ARG A 68 -5.83 22.08 14.01
C ARG A 68 -6.74 21.01 14.59
N ALA A 69 -7.08 21.19 15.87
CA ALA A 69 -8.29 20.67 16.49
C ALA A 69 -9.35 21.79 16.48
#